data_AF-A0A2N1HMD4-F1
#
_entry.id   AF-A0A2N1HMD4-F1
#
_cell.length_a   1.000
_cell.length_b   1.000
_cell.length_c   1.000
_cell.angle_alpha   90.00
_cell.angle_beta   90.00
_cell.angle_gamma   90.00
#
_symmetry.space_group_name_H-M   'P 1'
#
loop_
_entity.id
_entity.type
_entity.pdbx_description
1 polymer ?
#
loop_
_entity_poly.entity_id
_entity_poly.type
_entity_poly.pdbx_seq_one_letter_code
_entity_poly.pdbx_strand_id
1 'polypeptide(L)'
;MKAFFTLVFILLSSTTFASEQAEEIFAQLTPSLYQIKLIDKASGEKSSIGSGFQISEDGIIATNYHVISSYARHPEKYRIEYLDHQGKMAEVELVSVDVINDLALVKRQVEGEMPYFLLSDQKPIKGEKLFALGNPHDLGMIVVPGTYNGLKKESFNERIHFTGSINSGMSGGPVVNKSEKVVGINVATSGNQIGFLVPHDKLVKLFNDYNKEAPTDIKQQMAEQLLANQNKLMTALLNNTWQSKELAGKAMIPIIEVPFIRCWGDSNADKTDALILAAIANCSLDENTYLSSHFFTGSVEIEFRYMQAKNLSDNKFYHLYQQQIARAGAGNRAGKNDVSEYQCHNDLVTPSSTANTNKAINNKSIFCTRAYKDFPGLFDVLYLGASVDKNQQALVSHFTIAGVSQENAMAFTGKFMEAVSWK
;
A
#
# COMPACT_ATOMS: atom_id res chain seq x y z
N MET A 1 3.51 75.01 10.09
CA MET A 1 2.40 74.24 10.70
C MET A 1 2.10 73.07 9.78
N LYS A 2 2.18 71.85 10.31
CA LYS A 2 2.20 70.57 9.59
C LYS A 2 0.79 70.20 9.12
N ALA A 3 0.62 69.87 7.84
CA ALA A 3 -0.56 69.18 7.32
C ALA A 3 -0.26 67.69 7.28
N PHE A 4 -0.98 66.93 8.12
CA PHE A 4 -1.05 65.47 8.11
C PHE A 4 -1.90 65.04 6.91
N PHE A 5 -1.33 64.27 5.98
CA PHE A 5 -2.12 63.46 5.05
C PHE A 5 -2.03 62.01 5.52
N THR A 6 -3.15 61.53 6.04
CA THR A 6 -3.36 60.17 6.53
C THR A 6 -3.39 59.23 5.33
N LEU A 7 -2.28 58.53 5.07
CA LEU A 7 -2.27 57.37 4.18
C LEU A 7 -2.74 56.17 5.00
N VAL A 8 -4.02 55.81 4.88
CA VAL A 8 -4.57 54.59 5.47
C VAL A 8 -3.95 53.40 4.74
N PHE A 9 -2.97 52.78 5.38
CA PHE A 9 -2.35 51.53 4.98
C PHE A 9 -3.39 50.40 5.14
N ILE A 10 -4.08 50.03 4.06
CA ILE A 10 -4.80 48.75 3.97
C ILE A 10 -3.73 47.68 3.70
N LEU A 11 -3.06 47.23 4.76
CA LEU A 11 -2.08 46.16 4.72
C LEU A 11 -2.33 45.26 5.92
N LEU A 12 -3.40 44.46 5.88
CA LEU A 12 -3.71 43.35 6.79
C LEU A 12 -4.99 42.68 6.26
N SER A 13 -4.88 41.60 5.47
CA SER A 13 -6.09 40.82 5.16
C SER A 13 -5.86 39.37 4.69
N SER A 14 -4.68 38.97 4.21
CA SER A 14 -4.53 37.60 3.70
C SER A 14 -4.38 36.52 4.79
N THR A 15 -3.85 36.86 5.97
CA THR A 15 -3.66 35.89 7.07
C THR A 15 -4.93 35.65 7.88
N THR A 16 -5.83 36.64 8.01
CA THR A 16 -7.10 36.53 8.72
C THR A 16 -8.09 35.61 8.01
N PHE A 17 -8.26 35.73 6.69
CA PHE A 17 -9.22 34.92 5.93
C PHE A 17 -8.95 33.41 5.99
N ALA A 18 -7.68 33.00 6.05
CA ALA A 18 -7.32 31.58 6.04
C ALA A 18 -7.64 30.88 7.37
N SER A 19 -7.51 31.61 8.49
CA SER A 19 -7.86 31.13 9.84
C SER A 19 -9.37 31.09 10.01
N GLU A 20 -10.05 32.15 9.59
CA GLU A 20 -11.51 32.30 9.65
C GLU A 20 -12.23 31.18 8.88
N GLN A 21 -11.74 30.82 7.69
CA GLN A 21 -12.27 29.71 6.90
C GLN A 21 -12.10 28.34 7.56
N ALA A 22 -10.96 28.08 8.21
CA ALA A 22 -10.74 26.78 8.85
C ALA A 22 -11.63 26.61 10.10
N GLU A 23 -11.83 27.70 10.84
CA GLU A 23 -12.70 27.75 12.01
C GLU A 23 -14.18 27.54 11.63
N GLU A 24 -14.64 28.19 10.56
CA GLU A 24 -16.01 28.03 10.04
C GLU A 24 -16.27 26.60 9.57
N ILE A 25 -15.39 26.05 8.73
CA ILE A 25 -15.47 24.66 8.25
C ILE A 25 -15.52 23.68 9.43
N PHE A 26 -14.68 23.90 10.44
CA PHE A 26 -14.68 23.04 11.63
C PHE A 26 -16.01 23.12 12.38
N ALA A 27 -16.51 24.32 12.65
CA ALA A 27 -17.75 24.52 13.39
C ALA A 27 -18.96 23.89 12.70
N GLN A 28 -19.04 24.02 11.37
CA GLN A 28 -20.17 23.48 10.59
C GLN A 28 -20.12 21.96 10.42
N LEU A 29 -18.93 21.37 10.25
CA LEU A 29 -18.79 19.97 9.86
C LEU A 29 -18.54 18.99 11.04
N THR A 30 -18.12 19.52 12.20
CA THR A 30 -17.89 18.71 13.42
C THR A 30 -19.09 17.85 13.84
N PRO A 31 -20.36 18.29 13.72
CA PRO A 31 -21.51 17.47 14.08
C PRO A 31 -21.61 16.12 13.33
N SER A 32 -21.06 16.05 12.11
CA SER A 32 -21.07 14.85 11.26
C SER A 32 -19.72 14.13 11.22
N LEU A 33 -18.78 14.53 12.09
CA LEU A 33 -17.45 13.95 12.22
C LEU A 33 -17.39 13.09 13.48
N TYR A 34 -16.82 11.90 13.35
CA TYR A 34 -16.81 10.88 14.38
C TYR A 34 -15.41 10.34 14.60
N GLN A 35 -15.10 10.01 15.84
CA GLN A 35 -13.98 9.12 16.11
C GLN A 35 -14.47 7.68 16.00
N ILE A 36 -13.76 6.86 15.26
CA ILE A 36 -14.05 5.42 15.12
C ILE A 36 -13.12 4.65 16.04
N LYS A 37 -13.69 3.76 16.85
CA LYS A 37 -12.97 2.90 17.79
C LYS A 37 -13.28 1.46 17.49
N LEU A 38 -12.22 0.66 17.48
CA LEU A 38 -12.36 -0.78 17.55
C LEU A 38 -12.12 -1.24 18.98
N ILE A 39 -13.09 -1.92 19.57
CA ILE A 39 -13.00 -2.42 20.94
C ILE A 39 -12.87 -3.93 20.92
N ASP A 40 -11.86 -4.44 21.62
CA ASP A 40 -11.74 -5.88 21.90
C ASP A 40 -12.78 -6.28 22.94
N LYS A 41 -13.67 -7.22 22.61
CA LYS A 41 -14.81 -7.57 23.47
C LYS A 41 -14.39 -8.23 24.79
N ALA A 42 -13.25 -8.90 24.84
CA ALA A 42 -12.79 -9.62 26.02
C ALA A 42 -12.18 -8.68 27.07
N SER A 43 -11.35 -7.74 26.63
CA SER A 43 -10.69 -6.75 27.50
C SER A 43 -11.51 -5.48 27.72
N GLY A 44 -12.38 -5.12 26.78
CA GLY A 44 -13.07 -3.83 26.75
C GLY A 44 -12.18 -2.67 26.29
N GLU A 45 -10.93 -2.95 25.90
CA GLU A 45 -9.94 -1.92 25.54
C GLU A 45 -9.91 -1.61 24.04
N LYS A 46 -9.41 -0.41 23.72
CA LYS A 46 -9.24 0.04 22.33
C LYS A 46 -8.14 -0.77 21.65
N SER A 47 -8.50 -1.44 20.56
CA SER A 47 -7.55 -2.15 19.69
C SER A 47 -7.09 -1.32 18.49
N SER A 48 -7.90 -0.34 18.07
CA SER A 48 -7.61 0.56 16.95
C SER A 48 -8.43 1.83 17.11
N ILE A 49 -7.90 2.95 16.62
CA ILE A 49 -8.58 4.23 16.58
C ILE A 49 -8.39 4.89 15.21
N GLY A 50 -9.42 5.60 14.78
CA GLY A 50 -9.40 6.40 13.57
C GLY A 50 -10.50 7.46 13.60
N SER A 51 -10.74 8.05 12.45
CA SER A 51 -11.78 9.03 12.22
C SER A 51 -12.76 8.49 11.16
N GLY A 52 -13.97 9.03 11.16
CA GLY A 52 -14.98 8.74 10.16
C GLY A 52 -15.94 9.92 10.04
N PHE A 53 -16.66 9.98 8.94
CA PHE A 53 -17.59 11.07 8.67
C PHE A 53 -18.87 10.54 8.02
N GLN A 54 -20.01 11.10 8.41
CA GLN A 54 -21.30 10.67 7.86
C GLN A 54 -21.49 11.20 6.45
N ILE A 55 -21.97 10.35 5.53
CA ILE A 55 -22.14 10.64 4.09
C ILE A 55 -23.58 10.46 3.60
N SER A 56 -24.50 10.09 4.49
CA SER A 56 -25.93 9.96 4.17
C SER A 56 -26.82 10.42 5.33
N GLU A 57 -28.06 10.79 5.03
CA GLU A 57 -29.04 11.21 6.03
C GLU A 57 -29.41 10.10 7.03
N ASP A 58 -29.36 8.85 6.57
CA ASP A 58 -29.76 7.66 7.32
C ASP A 58 -28.63 7.08 8.19
N GLY A 59 -27.45 7.71 8.22
CA GLY A 59 -26.37 7.35 9.16
C GLY A 59 -25.26 6.44 8.63
N ILE A 60 -25.00 6.42 7.31
CA ILE A 60 -23.79 5.79 6.76
C ILE A 60 -22.59 6.68 7.04
N ILE A 61 -21.55 6.10 7.64
CA ILE A 61 -20.27 6.72 7.94
C ILE A 61 -19.18 6.08 7.10
N ALA A 62 -18.39 6.91 6.43
CA ALA A 62 -17.16 6.49 5.76
C ALA A 62 -15.98 6.52 6.74
N THR A 63 -15.10 5.54 6.64
CA THR A 63 -13.81 5.47 7.36
C THR A 63 -12.79 4.67 6.53
N ASN A 64 -11.59 4.44 7.06
CA ASN A 64 -10.63 3.55 6.42
C ASN A 64 -10.86 2.09 6.81
N TYR A 65 -10.56 1.18 5.87
CA TYR A 65 -10.60 -0.26 6.14
C TYR A 65 -9.60 -0.65 7.23
N HIS A 66 -8.36 -0.15 7.22
CA HIS A 66 -7.35 -0.56 8.19
C HIS A 66 -7.77 -0.26 9.65
N VAL A 67 -8.55 0.80 9.87
CA VAL A 67 -9.09 1.17 11.18
C VAL A 67 -10.00 0.07 11.74
N ILE A 68 -10.81 -0.56 10.89
CA ILE A 68 -11.81 -1.57 11.25
C ILE A 68 -11.44 -3.01 10.84
N SER A 69 -10.29 -3.20 10.19
CA SER A 69 -9.85 -4.45 9.55
C SER A 69 -9.93 -5.68 10.46
N SER A 70 -9.60 -5.50 11.75
CA SER A 70 -9.64 -6.61 12.71
C SER A 70 -11.08 -7.07 12.99
N TYR A 71 -12.08 -6.19 12.92
CA TYR A 71 -13.49 -6.58 12.96
C TYR A 71 -13.93 -7.28 11.67
N ALA A 72 -13.54 -6.75 10.50
CA ALA A 72 -13.90 -7.37 9.22
C ALA A 72 -13.43 -8.84 9.12
N ARG A 73 -12.30 -9.17 9.76
CA ARG A 73 -11.75 -10.52 9.79
C ARG A 73 -12.25 -11.37 10.97
N HIS A 74 -12.42 -10.75 12.14
CA HIS A 74 -12.78 -11.39 13.41
C HIS A 74 -13.97 -10.68 14.10
N PRO A 75 -15.16 -10.66 13.48
CA PRO A 75 -16.33 -9.94 14.00
C PRO A 75 -16.79 -10.46 15.36
N GLU A 76 -16.49 -11.71 15.69
CA GLU A 76 -16.76 -12.32 17.00
C GLU A 76 -15.92 -11.72 18.13
N LYS A 77 -14.70 -11.27 17.84
CA LYS A 77 -13.73 -10.76 18.83
C LYS A 77 -13.85 -9.26 19.08
N TYR A 78 -14.24 -8.50 18.06
CA TYR A 78 -14.28 -7.04 18.11
C TYR A 78 -15.69 -6.50 17.95
N ARG A 79 -15.90 -5.26 18.37
CA ARG A 79 -17.03 -4.42 17.97
C ARG A 79 -16.53 -3.06 17.52
N ILE A 80 -17.32 -2.38 16.68
CA ILE A 80 -16.99 -1.04 16.19
C ILE A 80 -17.90 -0.05 16.91
N GLU A 81 -17.31 1.03 17.44
CA GLU A 81 -18.03 2.12 18.08
C GLU A 81 -17.66 3.45 17.43
N TYR A 82 -18.61 4.37 17.40
CA TYR A 82 -18.34 5.79 17.13
C TYR A 82 -18.35 6.59 18.43
N LEU A 83 -17.60 7.69 18.48
CA LEU A 83 -17.73 8.76 19.46
C LEU A 83 -17.97 10.08 18.71
N ASP A 84 -19.07 10.76 19.03
CA ASP A 84 -19.40 12.05 18.42
C ASP A 84 -18.86 13.25 19.21
N HIS A 85 -19.06 14.45 18.67
CA HIS A 85 -18.61 15.70 19.28
C HIS A 85 -19.25 16.04 20.64
N GLN A 86 -20.39 15.41 20.98
CA GLN A 86 -21.08 15.60 22.26
C GLN A 86 -20.64 14.58 23.31
N GLY A 87 -19.73 13.67 22.94
CA GLY A 87 -19.25 12.60 23.81
C GLY A 87 -20.17 11.39 23.84
N LYS A 88 -21.19 11.30 22.97
CA LYS A 88 -22.03 10.11 22.88
C LYS A 88 -21.29 9.03 22.11
N MET A 89 -21.30 7.83 22.70
CA MET A 89 -20.67 6.64 22.17
C MET A 89 -21.74 5.59 21.87
N ALA A 90 -21.67 4.96 20.69
CA ALA A 90 -22.57 3.87 20.33
C ALA A 90 -21.95 2.95 19.28
N GLU A 91 -22.46 1.72 19.19
CA GLU A 91 -22.02 0.72 18.23
C GLU A 91 -22.45 1.06 16.80
N VAL A 92 -21.67 0.59 15.83
CA VAL A 92 -21.97 0.66 14.39
C VAL A 92 -21.77 -0.70 13.73
N GLU A 93 -22.51 -0.93 12.66
CA GLU A 93 -22.40 -2.12 11.84
C GLU A 93 -21.48 -1.88 10.64
N LEU A 94 -20.59 -2.83 10.31
CA LEU A 94 -19.83 -2.78 9.06
C LEU A 94 -20.72 -3.24 7.90
N VAL A 95 -20.97 -2.38 6.93
CA VAL A 95 -21.92 -2.67 5.83
C VAL A 95 -21.27 -2.84 4.47
N SER A 96 -20.05 -2.33 4.26
CA SER A 96 -19.31 -2.53 3.00
C SER A 96 -17.84 -2.15 3.16
N VAL A 97 -16.95 -2.75 2.35
CA VAL A 97 -15.53 -2.40 2.31
C VAL A 97 -15.00 -2.29 0.88
N ASP A 98 -13.99 -1.46 0.69
CA ASP A 98 -13.06 -1.50 -0.44
C ASP A 98 -11.65 -1.68 0.13
N VAL A 99 -11.20 -2.93 0.18
CA VAL A 99 -9.90 -3.28 0.77
C VAL A 99 -8.73 -2.73 -0.06
N ILE A 100 -8.92 -2.52 -1.37
CA ILE A 100 -7.88 -2.02 -2.29
C ILE A 100 -7.63 -0.53 -2.07
N ASN A 101 -8.71 0.23 -1.83
CA ASN A 101 -8.63 1.65 -1.58
C ASN A 101 -8.61 2.04 -0.11
N ASP A 102 -8.52 1.06 0.79
CA ASP A 102 -8.51 1.29 2.23
C ASP A 102 -9.75 2.07 2.71
N LEU A 103 -10.94 1.67 2.27
CA LEU A 103 -12.20 2.31 2.64
C LEU A 103 -13.17 1.31 3.27
N ALA A 104 -13.97 1.79 4.20
CA ALA A 104 -15.06 1.05 4.80
C ALA A 104 -16.27 1.96 5.02
N LEU A 105 -17.45 1.38 4.89
CA LEU A 105 -18.72 1.99 5.25
C LEU A 105 -19.25 1.30 6.50
N VAL A 106 -19.56 2.09 7.52
CA VAL A 106 -20.24 1.62 8.72
C VAL A 106 -21.57 2.33 8.88
N LYS A 107 -22.56 1.65 9.47
CA LYS A 107 -23.91 2.16 9.66
C LYS A 107 -24.17 2.35 11.15
N ARG A 108 -24.60 3.57 11.52
CA ARG A 108 -25.14 3.83 12.86
C ARG A 108 -26.66 3.90 12.84
N GLN A 109 -27.26 3.67 14.00
CA GLN A 109 -28.69 3.94 14.20
C GLN A 109 -28.93 5.44 14.36
N VAL A 110 -29.97 5.95 13.71
CA VAL A 110 -30.41 7.35 13.78
C VAL A 110 -31.89 7.41 14.11
N GLU A 111 -32.30 8.39 14.91
CA GLU A 111 -33.70 8.62 15.29
C GLU A 111 -34.44 9.53 14.29
N GLY A 112 -33.71 10.09 13.31
CA GLY A 112 -34.22 10.97 12.26
C GLY A 112 -33.12 11.32 11.25
N GLU A 113 -33.44 12.15 10.26
CA GLU A 113 -32.47 12.66 9.29
C GLU A 113 -31.37 13.46 10.00
N MET A 114 -30.13 13.18 9.65
CA MET A 114 -28.95 13.77 10.28
C MET A 114 -28.08 14.49 9.25
N PRO A 115 -27.44 15.62 9.60
CA PRO A 115 -26.50 16.29 8.71
C PRO A 115 -25.35 15.37 8.27
N TYR A 116 -24.88 15.53 7.04
CA TYR A 116 -23.83 14.71 6.46
C TYR A 116 -22.94 15.51 5.50
N PHE A 117 -21.74 14.99 5.24
CA PHE A 117 -20.80 15.57 4.30
C PHE A 117 -21.24 15.29 2.86
N LEU A 118 -21.20 16.32 2.02
CA LEU A 118 -21.40 16.16 0.59
C LEU A 118 -20.10 15.70 -0.08
N LEU A 119 -20.19 14.72 -0.98
CA LEU A 119 -19.07 14.31 -1.82
C LEU A 119 -18.95 15.27 -3.02
N SER A 120 -17.72 15.62 -3.41
CA SER A 120 -17.49 16.45 -4.58
C SER A 120 -17.82 15.68 -5.87
N ASP A 121 -18.34 16.37 -6.87
CA ASP A 121 -18.50 15.84 -8.24
C ASP A 121 -17.26 16.11 -9.11
N GLN A 122 -16.29 16.85 -8.57
CA GLN A 122 -15.12 17.34 -9.29
C GLN A 122 -13.84 16.91 -8.57
N LYS A 123 -12.85 16.51 -9.37
CA LYS A 123 -11.48 16.30 -8.89
C LYS A 123 -10.85 17.65 -8.53
N PRO A 124 -10.04 17.73 -7.47
CA PRO A 124 -9.38 18.97 -7.10
C PRO A 124 -8.37 19.40 -8.18
N ILE A 125 -8.10 20.70 -8.26
CA ILE A 125 -7.15 21.29 -9.20
C ILE A 125 -5.81 21.51 -8.51
N LYS A 126 -4.69 21.19 -9.16
CA LYS A 126 -3.35 21.30 -8.53
C LYS A 126 -3.13 22.72 -7.97
N GLY A 127 -2.73 22.80 -6.70
CA GLY A 127 -2.60 24.04 -5.93
C GLY A 127 -3.84 24.42 -5.13
N GLU A 128 -4.97 23.74 -5.32
CA GLU A 128 -6.20 23.98 -4.56
C GLU A 128 -5.97 23.74 -3.07
N LYS A 129 -6.46 24.67 -2.25
CA LYS A 129 -6.39 24.60 -0.79
C LYS A 129 -7.46 23.64 -0.27
N LEU A 130 -7.03 22.66 0.51
CA LEU A 130 -7.86 21.64 1.11
C LEU A 130 -7.72 21.65 2.63
N PHE A 131 -8.69 21.06 3.33
CA PHE A 131 -8.75 20.99 4.78
C PHE A 131 -9.02 19.54 5.19
N ALA A 132 -8.05 18.92 5.88
CA ALA A 132 -8.17 17.57 6.41
C ALA A 132 -8.71 17.62 7.84
N LEU A 133 -9.74 16.83 8.13
CA LEU A 133 -10.35 16.74 9.46
C LEU A 133 -10.13 15.36 10.08
N GLY A 134 -9.92 15.30 11.39
CA GLY A 134 -9.83 14.04 12.13
C GLY A 134 -9.34 14.19 13.56
N ASN A 135 -9.24 13.08 14.28
CA ASN A 135 -8.84 13.00 15.69
C ASN A 135 -7.43 12.40 15.85
N PRO A 136 -6.35 13.18 15.78
CA PRO A 136 -4.99 12.68 15.98
C PRO A 136 -4.79 12.16 17.40
N HIS A 137 -4.29 10.93 17.52
CA HIS A 137 -3.88 10.31 18.80
C HIS A 137 -4.93 10.38 19.93
N ASP A 138 -6.23 10.44 19.60
CA ASP A 138 -7.31 10.59 20.60
C ASP A 138 -7.24 11.90 21.41
N LEU A 139 -6.63 12.95 20.86
CA LEU A 139 -6.43 14.26 21.52
C LEU A 139 -7.57 15.25 21.28
N GLY A 140 -8.49 14.94 20.36
CA GLY A 140 -9.58 15.81 19.94
C GLY A 140 -9.59 16.06 18.44
N MET A 141 -10.74 16.44 17.90
CA MET A 141 -10.89 16.73 16.47
C MET A 141 -10.11 18.00 16.10
N ILE A 142 -9.36 17.95 15.00
CA ILE A 142 -8.62 19.10 14.46
C ILE A 142 -8.90 19.28 12.96
N VAL A 143 -8.54 20.46 12.46
CA VAL A 143 -8.45 20.76 11.03
C VAL A 143 -7.01 21.05 10.66
N VAL A 144 -6.53 20.39 9.61
CA VAL A 144 -5.19 20.58 9.04
C VAL A 144 -5.32 21.13 7.62
N PRO A 145 -4.95 22.40 7.37
CA PRO A 145 -4.93 22.94 6.02
C PRO A 145 -3.75 22.37 5.22
N GLY A 146 -3.92 22.27 3.91
CA GLY A 146 -2.85 21.95 2.97
C GLY A 146 -3.29 22.21 1.53
N THR A 147 -2.54 21.66 0.58
CA THR A 147 -2.77 21.85 -0.86
C THR A 147 -2.75 20.52 -1.60
N TYR A 148 -3.55 20.44 -2.65
CA TYR A 148 -3.54 19.33 -3.60
C TYR A 148 -2.36 19.46 -4.58
N ASN A 149 -1.49 18.45 -4.66
CA ASN A 149 -0.31 18.46 -5.55
C ASN A 149 -0.42 17.56 -6.78
N GLY A 150 -1.60 16.99 -7.05
CA GLY A 150 -1.80 15.99 -8.09
C GLY A 150 -1.90 14.58 -7.52
N LEU A 151 -2.05 13.61 -8.41
CA LEU A 151 -1.94 12.19 -8.07
C LEU A 151 -0.46 11.78 -7.94
N LYS A 152 -0.18 10.82 -7.07
CA LYS A 152 1.10 10.13 -6.99
C LYS A 152 1.32 9.35 -8.30
N LYS A 153 2.31 9.74 -9.09
CA LYS A 153 2.53 9.19 -10.45
C LYS A 153 3.03 7.74 -10.42
N GLU A 154 3.81 7.40 -9.41
CA GLU A 154 4.48 6.10 -9.23
C GLU A 154 3.63 5.14 -8.40
N SER A 155 2.31 5.26 -8.48
CA SER A 155 1.35 4.56 -7.64
C SER A 155 0.56 3.57 -8.48
N PHE A 156 0.39 2.34 -7.98
CA PHE A 156 -0.45 1.35 -8.66
C PHE A 156 -1.93 1.67 -8.44
N ASN A 157 -2.27 2.12 -7.22
CA ASN A 157 -3.60 2.54 -6.83
C ASN A 157 -3.63 4.05 -6.60
N GLU A 158 -4.42 4.80 -7.36
CA GLU A 158 -4.43 6.27 -7.30
C GLU A 158 -4.49 6.81 -5.85
N ARG A 159 -3.52 7.67 -5.52
CA ARG A 159 -3.45 8.43 -4.27
C ARG A 159 -3.21 9.90 -4.55
N ILE A 160 -3.89 10.76 -3.81
CA ILE A 160 -3.68 12.20 -3.85
C ILE A 160 -2.43 12.54 -3.04
N HIS A 161 -1.53 13.36 -3.59
CA HIS A 161 -0.46 13.99 -2.85
C HIS A 161 -0.96 15.27 -2.17
N PHE A 162 -0.91 15.31 -0.84
CA PHE A 162 -1.38 16.40 0.00
C PHE A 162 -0.25 16.92 0.92
N THR A 163 -0.17 18.23 1.10
CA THR A 163 0.91 18.88 1.89
C THR A 163 0.62 19.00 3.39
N GLY A 164 -0.62 18.76 3.82
CA GLY A 164 -0.97 18.82 5.24
C GLY A 164 -0.46 17.59 6.00
N SER A 165 -0.14 17.78 7.27
CA SER A 165 0.33 16.70 8.15
C SER A 165 -0.84 15.80 8.56
N ILE A 166 -0.84 14.55 8.09
CA ILE A 166 -1.83 13.55 8.48
C ILE A 166 -1.20 12.62 9.52
N ASN A 167 -1.70 12.68 10.75
CA ASN A 167 -1.17 11.90 11.87
C ASN A 167 -2.04 10.66 12.16
N SER A 168 -1.49 9.74 12.95
CA SER A 168 -2.24 8.56 13.42
C SER A 168 -3.51 9.00 14.16
N GLY A 169 -4.63 8.33 13.90
CA GLY A 169 -5.97 8.70 14.41
C GLY A 169 -6.78 9.57 13.45
N MET A 170 -6.14 10.32 12.54
CA MET A 170 -6.86 11.05 11.47
C MET A 170 -7.31 10.15 10.32
N SER A 171 -6.72 8.94 10.19
CA SER A 171 -7.11 7.94 9.19
C SER A 171 -8.62 7.75 9.13
N GLY A 172 -9.19 7.83 7.94
CA GLY A 172 -10.61 7.67 7.66
C GLY A 172 -11.41 8.97 7.75
N GLY A 173 -10.80 10.06 8.25
CA GLY A 173 -11.41 11.39 8.26
C GLY A 173 -11.47 12.03 6.87
N PRO A 174 -12.36 13.01 6.65
CA PRO A 174 -12.55 13.63 5.36
C PRO A 174 -11.49 14.69 5.07
N VAL A 175 -11.24 14.93 3.78
CA VAL A 175 -10.56 16.12 3.27
C VAL A 175 -11.51 16.89 2.38
N VAL A 176 -11.79 18.14 2.72
CA VAL A 176 -12.76 18.99 2.02
C VAL A 176 -12.10 20.14 1.28
N ASN A 177 -12.76 20.62 0.24
CA ASN A 177 -12.42 21.88 -0.42
C ASN A 177 -13.08 23.09 0.27
N LYS A 178 -12.91 24.29 -0.30
CA LYS A 178 -13.52 25.53 0.22
C LYS A 178 -15.05 25.57 0.15
N SER A 179 -15.66 24.65 -0.59
CA SER A 179 -17.12 24.50 -0.68
C SER A 179 -17.61 23.37 0.22
N GLU A 180 -16.79 22.94 1.19
CA GLU A 180 -17.11 21.92 2.20
C GLU A 180 -17.45 20.54 1.62
N LYS A 181 -17.15 20.33 0.32
CA LYS A 181 -17.32 19.05 -0.34
C LYS A 181 -16.08 18.18 -0.17
N VAL A 182 -16.28 16.91 0.13
CA VAL A 182 -15.21 15.92 0.30
C VAL A 182 -14.55 15.63 -1.03
N VAL A 183 -13.23 15.82 -1.08
CA VAL A 183 -12.38 15.56 -2.26
C VAL A 183 -11.36 14.45 -2.02
N GLY A 184 -11.17 14.02 -0.76
CA GLY A 184 -10.33 12.87 -0.40
C GLY A 184 -10.59 12.37 1.02
N ILE A 185 -9.95 11.25 1.36
CA ILE A 185 -10.02 10.60 2.67
C ILE A 185 -8.61 10.44 3.22
N ASN A 186 -8.40 10.85 4.46
CA ASN A 186 -7.12 10.78 5.16
C ASN A 186 -6.64 9.33 5.28
N VAL A 187 -5.39 9.08 4.96
CA VAL A 187 -4.67 7.84 5.31
C VAL A 187 -3.41 8.26 6.05
N ALA A 188 -3.27 7.87 7.32
CA ALA A 188 -2.10 8.25 8.09
C ALA A 188 -0.81 7.74 7.42
N THR A 189 0.18 8.63 7.31
CA THR A 189 1.53 8.30 6.85
C THR A 189 2.51 8.44 8.00
N SER A 190 3.66 7.77 7.93
CA SER A 190 4.73 7.94 8.91
C SER A 190 5.40 9.31 8.74
N GLY A 191 4.90 10.31 9.47
CA GLY A 191 5.68 11.39 10.11
C GLY A 191 6.35 12.48 9.26
N ASN A 192 6.31 12.40 7.93
CA ASN A 192 6.81 13.48 7.06
C ASN A 192 5.62 14.32 6.56
N GLN A 193 5.82 15.60 6.24
CA GLN A 193 4.79 16.53 5.67
C GLN A 193 4.29 16.12 4.26
N ILE A 194 4.26 14.83 3.97
CA ILE A 194 3.80 14.20 2.74
C ILE A 194 2.62 13.31 3.16
N GLY A 195 1.41 13.85 3.02
CA GLY A 195 0.17 13.12 3.20
C GLY A 195 -0.27 12.47 1.90
N PHE A 196 -0.77 11.24 1.98
CA PHE A 196 -1.47 10.59 0.88
C PHE A 196 -2.94 10.42 1.24
N LEU A 197 -3.83 10.80 0.32
CA LEU A 197 -5.26 10.65 0.51
C LEU A 197 -5.82 9.64 -0.50
N VAL A 198 -6.87 8.94 -0.09
CA VAL A 198 -7.71 8.21 -1.04
C VAL A 198 -8.57 9.23 -1.80
N PRO A 199 -8.60 9.23 -3.13
CA PRO A 199 -9.50 10.07 -3.90
C PRO A 199 -10.98 9.82 -3.58
N HIS A 200 -11.79 10.89 -3.48
CA HIS A 200 -13.23 10.77 -3.15
C HIS A 200 -14.01 9.91 -4.15
N ASP A 201 -13.60 9.82 -5.42
CA ASP A 201 -14.28 9.00 -6.43
C ASP A 201 -14.28 7.51 -6.08
N LYS A 202 -13.28 7.05 -5.30
CA LYS A 202 -13.27 5.67 -4.77
C LYS A 202 -14.36 5.46 -3.73
N LEU A 203 -14.57 6.44 -2.84
CA LEU A 203 -15.65 6.41 -1.87
C LEU A 203 -17.02 6.53 -2.53
N VAL A 204 -17.17 7.43 -3.53
CA VAL A 204 -18.40 7.53 -4.34
C VAL A 204 -18.72 6.20 -4.98
N LYS A 205 -17.72 5.52 -5.57
CA LYS A 205 -17.92 4.18 -6.14
C LYS A 205 -18.38 3.17 -5.09
N LEU A 206 -17.68 3.06 -3.96
CA LEU A 206 -18.04 2.12 -2.89
C LEU A 206 -19.46 2.36 -2.38
N PHE A 207 -19.84 3.62 -2.19
CA PHE A 207 -21.17 3.99 -1.72
C PHE A 207 -22.26 3.70 -2.75
N ASN A 208 -22.02 3.99 -4.03
CA ASN A 208 -22.95 3.68 -5.10
C ASN A 208 -23.13 2.16 -5.30
N ASP A 209 -22.04 1.40 -5.23
CA ASP A 209 -22.10 -0.06 -5.31
C ASP A 209 -22.94 -0.63 -4.16
N TYR A 210 -22.71 -0.16 -2.92
CA TYR A 210 -23.50 -0.54 -1.74
C TYR A 210 -25.00 -0.21 -1.89
N ASN A 211 -25.34 0.99 -2.36
CA ASN A 211 -26.73 1.39 -2.56
C ASN A 211 -27.42 0.61 -3.69
N LYS A 212 -26.66 0.17 -4.68
CA LYS A 212 -27.18 -0.67 -5.76
C LYS A 212 -27.40 -2.11 -5.28
N GLU A 213 -26.43 -2.67 -4.58
CA GLU A 213 -26.45 -4.03 -4.05
C GLU A 213 -25.51 -4.14 -2.84
N ALA A 214 -26.09 -4.18 -1.65
CA ALA A 214 -25.31 -4.35 -0.42
C ALA A 214 -24.64 -5.74 -0.41
N PRO A 215 -23.37 -5.85 -0.01
CA PRO A 215 -22.70 -7.14 0.09
C PRO A 215 -23.37 -8.00 1.16
N THR A 216 -23.59 -9.27 0.87
CA THR A 216 -24.14 -10.24 1.82
C THR A 216 -23.08 -10.79 2.77
N ASP A 217 -21.81 -10.81 2.34
CA ASP A 217 -20.66 -11.26 3.14
C ASP A 217 -19.44 -10.38 2.83
N ILE A 218 -18.95 -9.68 3.87
CA ILE A 218 -17.75 -8.83 3.79
C ILE A 218 -16.51 -9.64 3.42
N LYS A 219 -16.35 -10.88 3.91
CA LYS A 219 -15.19 -11.72 3.57
C LYS A 219 -15.19 -12.10 2.11
N GLN A 220 -16.36 -12.44 1.55
CA GLN A 220 -16.49 -12.71 0.13
C GLN A 220 -16.21 -11.45 -0.70
N GLN A 221 -16.79 -10.31 -0.33
CA GLN A 221 -16.52 -9.02 -0.98
C GLN A 221 -15.03 -8.71 -1.04
N MET A 222 -14.30 -8.90 0.07
CA MET A 222 -12.84 -8.75 0.12
C MET A 222 -12.12 -9.74 -0.80
N ALA A 223 -12.50 -11.03 -0.78
CA ALA A 223 -11.86 -12.05 -1.61
C ALA A 223 -11.95 -11.72 -3.11
N GLU A 224 -13.12 -11.27 -3.57
CA GLU A 224 -13.34 -10.87 -4.96
C GLU A 224 -12.48 -9.65 -5.34
N GLN A 225 -12.43 -8.65 -4.47
CA GLN A 225 -11.59 -7.46 -4.67
C GLN A 225 -10.10 -7.82 -4.76
N LEU A 226 -9.60 -8.68 -3.86
CA LEU A 226 -8.21 -9.10 -3.84
C LEU A 226 -7.83 -9.92 -5.08
N LEU A 227 -8.70 -10.86 -5.50
CA LEU A 227 -8.50 -11.66 -6.70
C LEU A 227 -8.48 -10.78 -7.97
N ALA A 228 -9.42 -9.83 -8.08
CA ALA A 228 -9.46 -8.89 -9.19
C ALA A 228 -8.22 -7.98 -9.22
N ASN A 229 -7.79 -7.49 -8.05
CA ASN A 229 -6.64 -6.60 -7.95
C ASN A 229 -5.33 -7.31 -8.31
N GLN A 230 -5.09 -8.53 -7.80
CA GLN A 230 -3.88 -9.27 -8.19
C GLN A 230 -3.90 -9.61 -9.67
N ASN A 231 -5.05 -9.95 -10.27
CA ASN A 231 -5.14 -10.18 -11.72
C ASN A 231 -4.76 -8.93 -12.51
N LYS A 232 -5.24 -7.75 -12.09
CA LYS A 232 -4.88 -6.47 -12.70
C LYS A 232 -3.39 -6.19 -12.60
N LEU A 233 -2.80 -6.36 -11.42
CA LEU A 233 -1.37 -6.16 -11.18
C LEU A 233 -0.52 -7.11 -12.04
N MET A 234 -0.84 -8.40 -12.01
CA MET A 234 -0.09 -9.42 -12.73
C MET A 234 -0.22 -9.26 -14.24
N THR A 235 -1.41 -8.89 -14.74
CA THR A 235 -1.60 -8.54 -16.17
C THR A 235 -0.71 -7.36 -16.56
N ALA A 236 -0.64 -6.31 -15.73
CA ALA A 236 0.22 -5.15 -16.01
C ALA A 236 1.71 -5.51 -16.02
N LEU A 237 2.16 -6.44 -15.17
CA LEU A 237 3.55 -6.91 -15.12
C LEU A 237 3.87 -7.88 -16.28
N LEU A 238 2.97 -8.81 -16.58
CA LEU A 238 3.18 -9.88 -17.57
C LEU A 238 3.03 -9.39 -19.00
N ASN A 239 2.10 -8.48 -19.29
CA ASN A 239 1.88 -7.98 -20.66
C ASN A 239 2.88 -6.89 -21.06
N ASN A 240 3.61 -6.32 -20.10
CA ASN A 240 4.66 -5.35 -20.40
C ASN A 240 5.89 -6.04 -21.02
N THR A 241 6.61 -5.31 -21.86
CA THR A 241 7.88 -5.76 -22.43
C THR A 241 8.94 -5.73 -21.35
N TRP A 242 9.55 -6.88 -21.07
CA TRP A 242 10.66 -6.96 -20.12
C TRP A 242 11.94 -6.63 -20.87
N GLN A 243 12.51 -5.46 -20.56
CA GLN A 243 13.81 -5.08 -21.09
C GLN A 243 14.91 -5.87 -20.39
N SER A 244 16.05 -5.99 -21.04
CA SER A 244 17.23 -6.64 -20.46
C SER A 244 18.30 -5.62 -20.14
N LYS A 245 18.87 -5.70 -18.93
CA LYS A 245 19.98 -4.85 -18.49
C LYS A 245 21.16 -5.69 -18.05
N GLU A 246 22.36 -5.18 -18.34
CA GLU A 246 23.60 -5.76 -17.83
C GLU A 246 23.75 -5.55 -16.32
N LEU A 247 24.07 -6.62 -15.60
CA LEU A 247 24.52 -6.60 -14.22
C LEU A 247 26.01 -6.98 -14.19
N ALA A 248 26.84 -6.07 -13.66
CA ALA A 248 28.30 -6.18 -13.60
C ALA A 248 28.98 -6.47 -14.96
N GLY A 249 28.31 -6.23 -16.09
CA GLY A 249 28.82 -6.53 -17.43
C GLY A 249 28.96 -8.02 -17.75
N LYS A 250 28.35 -8.90 -16.95
CA LYS A 250 28.52 -10.37 -17.02
C LYS A 250 27.22 -11.15 -17.06
N ALA A 251 26.16 -10.62 -16.45
CA ALA A 251 24.82 -11.20 -16.49
C ALA A 251 23.83 -10.21 -17.13
N MET A 252 22.74 -10.76 -17.65
CA MET A 252 21.59 -10.04 -18.17
C MET A 252 20.41 -10.32 -17.23
N ILE A 253 19.80 -9.26 -16.71
CA ILE A 253 18.64 -9.32 -15.81
C ILE A 253 17.44 -8.57 -16.41
N PRO A 254 16.20 -8.99 -16.12
CA PRO A 254 15.03 -8.27 -16.57
C PRO A 254 14.82 -6.95 -15.84
N ILE A 255 14.25 -5.99 -16.56
CA ILE A 255 13.63 -4.77 -16.03
C ILE A 255 12.18 -4.74 -16.53
N ILE A 256 11.26 -4.62 -15.59
CA ILE A 256 9.84 -4.44 -15.89
C ILE A 256 9.57 -2.94 -15.94
N GLU A 257 9.38 -2.37 -17.12
CA GLU A 257 9.16 -0.93 -17.31
C GLU A 257 7.71 -0.54 -16.99
N VAL A 258 7.42 -0.45 -15.69
CA VAL A 258 6.14 0.03 -15.17
C VAL A 258 6.37 1.18 -14.18
N PRO A 259 5.48 2.19 -14.13
CA PRO A 259 5.71 3.40 -13.33
C PRO A 259 5.72 3.16 -11.81
N PHE A 260 5.21 2.02 -11.36
CA PHE A 260 5.03 1.69 -9.94
C PHE A 260 6.06 0.70 -9.38
N ILE A 261 6.93 0.10 -10.22
CA ILE A 261 8.07 -0.69 -9.75
C ILE A 261 9.31 0.20 -9.76
N ARG A 262 9.99 0.32 -8.61
CA ARG A 262 11.22 1.10 -8.49
C ARG A 262 12.39 0.19 -8.25
N CYS A 263 13.48 0.43 -8.96
CA CYS A 263 14.71 -0.35 -8.88
C CYS A 263 15.86 0.49 -8.32
N TRP A 264 16.59 -0.07 -7.35
CA TRP A 264 17.79 0.47 -6.75
C TRP A 264 18.94 -0.52 -6.94
N GLY A 265 20.17 -0.01 -7.01
CA GLY A 265 21.35 -0.85 -7.17
C GLY A 265 22.47 -0.43 -6.25
N ASP A 266 23.32 -1.39 -5.91
CA ASP A 266 24.53 -1.19 -5.11
C ASP A 266 25.64 -2.12 -5.61
N SER A 267 26.90 -1.74 -5.42
CA SER A 267 28.05 -2.57 -5.79
C SER A 267 29.29 -2.22 -4.99
N ASN A 268 30.25 -3.15 -4.93
CA ASN A 268 31.57 -2.91 -4.35
C ASN A 268 32.68 -2.85 -5.42
N ALA A 269 32.34 -2.43 -6.64
CA ALA A 269 33.26 -2.45 -7.77
C ALA A 269 34.49 -1.54 -7.57
N ASP A 270 34.34 -0.49 -6.76
CA ASP A 270 35.35 0.46 -6.34
C ASP A 270 36.32 -0.11 -5.27
N LYS A 271 35.94 -1.18 -4.56
CA LYS A 271 36.74 -1.76 -3.47
C LYS A 271 37.81 -2.70 -4.01
N THR A 272 39.06 -2.25 -3.98
CA THR A 272 40.22 -2.99 -4.50
C THR A 272 40.65 -4.16 -3.61
N ASP A 273 40.43 -4.05 -2.30
CA ASP A 273 40.73 -5.06 -1.28
C ASP A 273 39.64 -6.14 -1.12
N ALA A 274 38.45 -5.92 -1.71
CA ALA A 274 37.35 -6.87 -1.64
C ALA A 274 37.70 -8.21 -2.30
N LEU A 275 37.51 -9.31 -1.57
CA LEU A 275 37.77 -10.67 -2.02
C LEU A 275 36.85 -11.13 -3.17
N ILE A 276 35.67 -10.52 -3.26
CA ILE A 276 34.68 -10.72 -4.32
C ILE A 276 34.22 -9.38 -4.88
N LEU A 277 33.93 -9.35 -6.18
CA LEU A 277 33.05 -8.36 -6.78
C LEU A 277 31.60 -8.78 -6.51
N ALA A 278 30.76 -7.85 -6.08
CA ALA A 278 29.33 -8.01 -5.90
C ALA A 278 28.59 -6.82 -6.51
N ALA A 279 27.53 -7.10 -7.26
CA ALA A 279 26.61 -6.10 -7.79
C ALA A 279 25.18 -6.56 -7.56
N ILE A 280 24.34 -5.65 -7.06
CA ILE A 280 22.98 -5.92 -6.61
C ILE A 280 22.03 -5.02 -7.39
N ALA A 281 20.88 -5.57 -7.78
CA ALA A 281 19.74 -4.81 -8.26
C ALA A 281 18.48 -5.30 -7.53
N ASN A 282 17.80 -4.39 -6.85
CA ASN A 282 16.57 -4.64 -6.10
C ASN A 282 15.45 -3.83 -6.71
N CYS A 283 14.34 -4.46 -7.09
CA CYS A 283 13.15 -3.80 -7.58
C CYS A 283 11.94 -4.14 -6.69
N SER A 284 11.14 -3.15 -6.32
CA SER A 284 9.96 -3.35 -5.47
C SER A 284 8.76 -2.55 -5.94
N LEU A 285 7.56 -3.08 -5.67
CA LEU A 285 6.34 -2.29 -5.58
C LEU A 285 6.26 -1.69 -4.18
N ASP A 286 6.28 -0.37 -4.08
CA ASP A 286 6.30 0.33 -2.77
C ASP A 286 4.90 0.56 -2.18
N GLU A 287 3.92 -0.18 -2.69
CA GLU A 287 2.53 -0.14 -2.26
C GLU A 287 2.03 -1.56 -2.07
N ASN A 288 1.18 -1.77 -1.09
CA ASN A 288 0.53 -3.04 -0.85
C ASN A 288 -0.89 -2.82 -0.32
N THR A 289 -1.67 -3.89 -0.34
CA THR A 289 -2.99 -3.93 0.24
C THR A 289 -2.88 -4.46 1.66
N TYR A 290 -3.23 -3.64 2.64
CA TYR A 290 -3.23 -4.02 4.06
C TYR A 290 -4.41 -4.95 4.35
N LEU A 291 -4.15 -6.08 5.04
CA LEU A 291 -5.19 -6.94 5.60
C LEU A 291 -5.16 -6.94 7.13
N SER A 292 -3.96 -6.98 7.71
CA SER A 292 -3.70 -6.82 9.15
C SER A 292 -2.22 -6.45 9.40
N SER A 293 -1.82 -6.21 10.66
CA SER A 293 -0.50 -5.71 11.04
C SER A 293 0.71 -6.43 10.40
N HIS A 294 0.61 -7.74 10.15
CA HIS A 294 1.67 -8.53 9.51
C HIS A 294 1.24 -9.22 8.23
N PHE A 295 0.05 -8.90 7.70
CA PHE A 295 -0.52 -9.58 6.55
C PHE A 295 -0.94 -8.60 5.47
N PHE A 296 -0.28 -8.72 4.31
CA PHE A 296 -0.46 -7.84 3.17
C PHE A 296 -0.64 -8.65 1.89
N THR A 297 -1.13 -8.00 0.83
CA THR A 297 -1.24 -8.57 -0.53
C THR A 297 -0.81 -7.53 -1.56
N GLY A 298 -0.48 -7.98 -2.76
CA GLY A 298 -0.08 -7.12 -3.86
C GLY A 298 1.40 -6.72 -3.83
N SER A 299 2.16 -7.07 -2.78
CA SER A 299 3.60 -6.84 -2.73
C SER A 299 4.33 -7.62 -3.81
N VAL A 300 5.30 -6.98 -4.47
CA VAL A 300 6.21 -7.60 -5.44
C VAL A 300 7.62 -7.12 -5.13
N GLU A 301 8.53 -8.06 -4.88
CA GLU A 301 9.95 -7.79 -4.62
C GLU A 301 10.80 -8.67 -5.52
N ILE A 302 11.82 -8.09 -6.15
CA ILE A 302 12.73 -8.77 -7.06
C ILE A 302 14.16 -8.37 -6.69
N GLU A 303 15.03 -9.34 -6.46
CA GLU A 303 16.45 -9.14 -6.18
C GLU A 303 17.31 -9.93 -7.16
N PHE A 304 18.33 -9.28 -7.70
CA PHE A 304 19.43 -9.90 -8.42
C PHE A 304 20.75 -9.59 -7.73
N ARG A 305 21.60 -10.61 -7.59
CA ARG A 305 22.93 -10.47 -7.02
C ARG A 305 23.95 -11.21 -7.86
N TYR A 306 24.80 -10.46 -8.53
CA TYR A 306 25.99 -11.00 -9.18
C TYR A 306 27.15 -11.06 -8.19
N MET A 307 27.94 -12.12 -8.25
CA MET A 307 29.16 -12.31 -7.47
C MET A 307 30.28 -12.86 -8.35
N GLN A 308 31.51 -12.38 -8.17
CA GLN A 308 32.69 -12.93 -8.83
C GLN A 308 33.90 -12.94 -7.91
N ALA A 309 34.61 -14.06 -7.84
CA ALA A 309 35.87 -14.16 -7.13
C ALA A 309 36.94 -13.27 -7.79
N LYS A 310 37.75 -12.58 -6.97
CA LYS A 310 38.97 -11.90 -7.44
C LYS A 310 40.19 -12.78 -7.20
N ASN A 311 40.52 -13.01 -5.93
CA ASN A 311 41.66 -13.80 -5.48
C ASN A 311 41.24 -14.88 -4.48
N LEU A 312 40.22 -15.68 -4.83
CA LEU A 312 39.70 -16.76 -4.00
C LEU A 312 39.72 -18.09 -4.75
N SER A 313 40.02 -19.17 -4.04
CA SER A 313 39.77 -20.53 -4.53
C SER A 313 38.27 -20.80 -4.64
N ASP A 314 37.89 -21.70 -5.55
CA ASP A 314 36.50 -22.10 -5.80
C ASP A 314 35.74 -22.48 -4.51
N ASN A 315 36.34 -23.27 -3.62
CA ASN A 315 35.70 -23.67 -2.34
C ASN A 315 35.38 -22.48 -1.41
N LYS A 316 36.29 -21.51 -1.33
CA LYS A 316 36.10 -20.30 -0.52
C LYS A 316 35.02 -19.41 -1.14
N PHE A 317 35.00 -19.29 -2.46
CA PHE A 317 33.96 -18.56 -3.17
C PHE A 317 32.59 -19.22 -2.97
N TYR A 318 32.49 -20.54 -3.11
CA TYR A 318 31.25 -21.29 -2.89
C TYR A 318 30.71 -21.12 -1.46
N HIS A 319 31.58 -21.13 -0.44
CA HIS A 319 31.16 -20.87 0.93
C HIS A 319 30.54 -19.47 1.10
N LEU A 320 31.16 -18.43 0.52
CA LEU A 320 30.61 -17.08 0.55
C LEU A 320 29.30 -16.97 -0.22
N TYR A 321 29.20 -17.68 -1.34
CA TYR A 321 27.99 -17.74 -2.17
C TYR A 321 26.82 -18.38 -1.43
N GLN A 322 27.04 -19.54 -0.79
CA GLN A 322 26.02 -20.23 0.01
C GLN A 322 25.48 -19.34 1.14
N GLN A 323 26.33 -18.55 1.80
CA GLN A 323 25.89 -17.61 2.83
C GLN A 323 24.94 -16.53 2.29
N GLN A 324 25.08 -16.12 1.02
CA GLN A 324 24.14 -15.17 0.41
C GLN A 324 22.80 -15.82 0.07
N ILE A 325 22.82 -17.05 -0.45
CA ILE A 325 21.59 -17.82 -0.73
C ILE A 325 20.75 -17.98 0.54
N ALA A 326 21.39 -18.27 1.69
CA ALA A 326 20.73 -18.44 2.97
C ALA A 326 20.04 -17.18 3.52
N ARG A 327 20.28 -16.00 2.93
CA ARG A 327 19.64 -14.74 3.33
C ARG A 327 18.35 -14.46 2.55
N ALA A 328 18.09 -15.17 1.46
CA ALA A 328 16.83 -15.05 0.73
C ALA A 328 15.67 -15.51 1.63
N GLY A 329 14.58 -14.77 1.62
CA GLY A 329 13.46 -14.99 2.53
C GLY A 329 12.17 -14.37 2.02
N ALA A 330 11.08 -14.70 2.70
CA ALA A 330 9.74 -14.21 2.34
C ALA A 330 9.61 -12.70 2.58
N GLY A 331 9.03 -11.99 1.60
CA GLY A 331 8.69 -10.56 1.74
C GLY A 331 7.49 -10.31 2.66
N ASN A 332 6.53 -11.26 2.71
CA ASN A 332 5.34 -11.16 3.54
C ASN A 332 5.53 -11.87 4.90
N ARG A 333 5.19 -11.22 6.01
CA ARG A 333 5.39 -11.74 7.38
C ARG A 333 4.10 -12.29 8.01
N ALA A 334 3.14 -12.68 7.19
CA ALA A 334 1.85 -13.20 7.61
C ALA A 334 2.02 -14.35 8.63
N GLY A 335 1.22 -14.29 9.70
CA GLY A 335 1.32 -15.24 10.80
C GLY A 335 0.62 -16.57 10.49
N LYS A 336 0.87 -17.58 11.32
CA LYS A 336 0.25 -18.91 11.19
C LYS A 336 -1.29 -18.89 11.21
N ASN A 337 -1.93 -17.83 11.67
CA ASN A 337 -3.39 -17.69 11.67
C ASN A 337 -3.92 -17.25 10.31
N ASP A 338 -3.09 -16.62 9.48
CA ASP A 338 -3.47 -16.01 8.20
C ASP A 338 -3.13 -16.92 7.01
N VAL A 339 -2.05 -17.70 7.13
CA VAL A 339 -1.47 -18.48 6.01
C VAL A 339 -1.06 -19.89 6.44
N SER A 340 -0.89 -20.78 5.46
CA SER A 340 -0.25 -22.08 5.66
C SER A 340 1.27 -21.97 5.83
N GLU A 341 1.92 -23.08 6.18
CA GLU A 341 3.37 -23.21 6.02
C GLU A 341 3.75 -23.19 4.53
N TYR A 342 4.99 -22.80 4.25
CA TYR A 342 5.54 -22.88 2.90
C TYR A 342 5.73 -24.33 2.47
N GLN A 343 5.24 -24.63 1.27
CA GLN A 343 5.52 -25.87 0.56
C GLN A 343 6.50 -25.54 -0.56
N CYS A 344 7.72 -26.09 -0.45
CA CYS A 344 8.81 -25.78 -1.35
C CYS A 344 9.17 -26.99 -2.22
N HIS A 345 9.32 -26.75 -3.52
CA HIS A 345 9.94 -27.67 -4.45
C HIS A 345 11.30 -27.10 -4.88
N ASN A 346 12.29 -27.98 -5.07
CA ASN A 346 13.59 -27.54 -5.56
C ASN A 346 14.13 -28.51 -6.60
N ASP A 347 14.74 -27.96 -7.64
CA ASP A 347 15.27 -28.73 -8.76
C ASP A 347 16.46 -28.04 -9.43
N LEU A 348 17.21 -28.77 -10.24
CA LEU A 348 18.17 -28.20 -11.17
C LEU A 348 17.43 -27.85 -12.46
N VAL A 349 17.33 -26.56 -12.76
CA VAL A 349 16.60 -26.07 -13.92
C VAL A 349 17.57 -25.46 -14.93
N THR A 350 17.45 -25.93 -16.17
CA THR A 350 18.12 -25.39 -17.34
C THR A 350 17.04 -24.83 -18.27
N PRO A 351 17.15 -23.57 -18.73
CA PRO A 351 16.21 -22.99 -19.69
C PRO A 351 16.10 -23.84 -20.96
N SER A 352 14.88 -24.12 -21.41
CA SER A 352 14.61 -24.90 -22.62
C SER A 352 15.11 -24.17 -23.88
N SER A 353 16.22 -24.68 -24.43
CA SER A 353 16.94 -24.51 -25.72
C SER A 353 16.50 -23.55 -26.85
N THR A 354 15.63 -22.55 -26.69
CA THR A 354 15.32 -21.55 -27.73
C THR A 354 16.17 -20.28 -27.64
N ALA A 355 16.84 -20.07 -26.50
CA ALA A 355 17.88 -19.06 -26.35
C ALA A 355 19.25 -19.71 -26.56
N ASN A 356 20.09 -19.04 -27.35
CA ASN A 356 21.50 -19.36 -27.62
C ASN A 356 22.17 -20.10 -26.44
N THR A 357 22.50 -21.39 -26.60
CA THR A 357 22.90 -22.29 -25.49
C THR A 357 24.07 -21.76 -24.64
N ASN A 358 24.91 -20.90 -25.23
CA ASN A 358 26.03 -20.24 -24.54
C ASN A 358 25.63 -19.17 -23.52
N LYS A 359 24.35 -18.74 -23.48
CA LYS A 359 23.84 -17.71 -22.57
C LYS A 359 22.90 -18.25 -21.49
N ALA A 360 22.47 -19.50 -21.58
CA ALA A 360 21.59 -20.12 -20.60
C ALA A 360 22.30 -20.22 -19.23
N ILE A 361 21.53 -20.04 -18.15
CA ILE A 361 22.02 -20.25 -16.77
C ILE A 361 21.45 -21.55 -16.24
N ASN A 362 22.32 -22.47 -15.82
CA ASN A 362 21.86 -23.62 -15.03
C ASN A 362 21.70 -23.18 -13.59
N ASN A 363 20.48 -23.26 -13.05
CA ASN A 363 20.17 -22.84 -11.70
C ASN A 363 19.80 -24.04 -10.83
N LYS A 364 20.25 -24.05 -9.57
CA LYS A 364 19.49 -24.70 -8.51
C LYS A 364 18.36 -23.75 -8.14
N SER A 365 17.14 -24.13 -8.49
CA SER A 365 15.95 -23.32 -8.24
C SER A 365 15.15 -23.88 -7.06
N ILE A 366 14.59 -22.98 -6.27
CA ILE A 366 13.65 -23.27 -5.17
C ILE A 366 12.41 -22.43 -5.44
N PHE A 367 11.25 -23.08 -5.46
CA PHE A 367 9.96 -22.44 -5.60
C PHE A 367 9.08 -22.85 -4.42
N CYS A 368 8.64 -21.87 -3.65
CA CYS A 368 7.84 -22.06 -2.46
C CYS A 368 6.51 -21.32 -2.59
N THR A 369 5.42 -21.97 -2.17
CA THR A 369 4.12 -21.32 -2.04
C THR A 369 3.52 -21.56 -0.67
N ARG A 370 2.70 -20.62 -0.19
CA ARG A 370 1.81 -20.85 0.96
C ARG A 370 0.45 -20.22 0.70
N ALA A 371 -0.61 -20.90 1.11
CA ALA A 371 -1.99 -20.51 0.84
C ALA A 371 -2.54 -19.57 1.91
N TYR A 372 -3.40 -18.63 1.50
CA TYR A 372 -4.15 -17.77 2.41
C TYR A 372 -5.35 -18.54 2.97
N LYS A 373 -5.58 -18.45 4.28
CA LYS A 373 -6.65 -19.19 4.96
C LYS A 373 -8.02 -18.58 4.74
N ASP A 374 -8.12 -17.26 4.88
CA ASP A 374 -9.37 -16.51 4.73
C ASP A 374 -9.70 -16.18 3.26
N PHE A 375 -8.73 -16.34 2.35
CA PHE A 375 -8.86 -15.98 0.93
C PHE A 375 -8.39 -17.12 0.01
N PRO A 376 -9.19 -18.19 -0.12
CA PRO A 376 -8.84 -19.33 -0.96
C PRO A 376 -8.50 -18.92 -2.40
N GLY A 377 -7.46 -19.51 -2.97
CA GLY A 377 -6.98 -19.20 -4.31
C GLY A 377 -5.90 -18.11 -4.38
N LEU A 378 -5.58 -17.45 -3.26
CA LEU A 378 -4.44 -16.55 -3.15
C LEU A 378 -3.27 -17.19 -2.39
N PHE A 379 -2.07 -16.92 -2.87
CA PHE A 379 -0.84 -17.49 -2.36
C PHE A 379 0.25 -16.42 -2.20
N ASP A 380 1.10 -16.58 -1.19
CA ASP A 380 2.44 -15.99 -1.26
C ASP A 380 3.34 -16.93 -2.05
N VAL A 381 4.19 -16.34 -2.89
CA VAL A 381 5.17 -17.03 -3.72
C VAL A 381 6.55 -16.53 -3.39
N LEU A 382 7.50 -17.46 -3.27
CA LEU A 382 8.93 -17.17 -3.19
C LEU A 382 9.65 -18.03 -4.23
N TYR A 383 10.49 -17.38 -5.02
CA TYR A 383 11.38 -18.05 -5.96
C TYR A 383 12.83 -17.65 -5.67
N LEU A 384 13.73 -18.63 -5.72
CA LEU A 384 15.17 -18.44 -5.61
C LEU A 384 15.88 -19.30 -6.65
N GLY A 385 16.53 -18.67 -7.61
CA GLY A 385 17.43 -19.31 -8.57
C GLY A 385 18.89 -18.98 -8.25
N ALA A 386 19.68 -20.00 -7.99
CA ALA A 386 21.11 -19.90 -7.73
C ALA A 386 21.90 -20.58 -8.86
N SER A 387 22.68 -19.83 -9.63
CA SER A 387 23.49 -20.38 -10.73
C SER A 387 24.51 -21.40 -10.23
N VAL A 388 24.71 -22.49 -10.96
CA VAL A 388 25.62 -23.61 -10.64
C VAL A 388 26.57 -23.99 -11.79
N ASP A 389 26.66 -23.15 -12.83
CA ASP A 389 27.37 -23.42 -14.08
C ASP A 389 28.79 -22.84 -14.17
N LYS A 390 29.18 -21.96 -13.24
CA LYS A 390 30.51 -21.31 -13.21
C LYS A 390 31.16 -21.42 -11.84
N ASN A 391 32.46 -21.72 -11.81
CA ASN A 391 33.20 -21.95 -10.56
C ASN A 391 33.43 -20.68 -9.72
N GLN A 392 33.71 -19.55 -10.38
CA GLN A 392 34.15 -18.30 -9.75
C GLN A 392 33.23 -17.12 -10.04
N GLN A 393 32.08 -17.39 -10.63
CA GLN A 393 31.03 -16.42 -10.91
C GLN A 393 29.71 -17.02 -10.46
N ALA A 394 28.84 -16.20 -9.90
CA ALA A 394 27.52 -16.63 -9.50
C ALA A 394 26.49 -15.53 -9.70
N LEU A 395 25.27 -15.93 -9.97
CA LEU A 395 24.10 -15.08 -10.02
C LEU A 395 23.02 -15.69 -9.13
N VAL A 396 22.57 -14.92 -8.14
CA VAL A 396 21.33 -15.19 -7.41
C VAL A 396 20.23 -14.34 -8.05
N SER A 397 19.11 -14.98 -8.36
CA SER A 397 17.88 -14.33 -8.80
C SER A 397 16.78 -14.73 -7.82
N HIS A 398 16.08 -13.75 -7.27
CA HIS A 398 15.09 -13.96 -6.23
C HIS A 398 13.88 -13.07 -6.49
N PHE A 399 12.68 -13.58 -6.25
CA PHE A 399 11.51 -12.73 -6.13
C PHE A 399 10.52 -13.25 -5.09
N THR A 400 9.72 -12.34 -4.56
CA THR A 400 8.53 -12.69 -3.78
C THR A 400 7.31 -11.92 -4.31
N ILE A 401 6.16 -12.58 -4.30
CA ILE A 401 4.87 -11.99 -4.66
C ILE A 401 3.86 -12.38 -3.60
N ALA A 402 3.14 -11.41 -3.05
CA ALA A 402 2.16 -11.64 -2.00
C ALA A 402 0.71 -11.62 -2.53
N GLY A 403 -0.08 -12.64 -2.19
CA GLY A 403 -1.49 -12.74 -2.53
C GLY A 403 -1.78 -12.78 -4.03
N VAL A 404 -1.16 -13.73 -4.73
CA VAL A 404 -1.29 -13.97 -6.18
C VAL A 404 -1.99 -15.30 -6.45
N SER A 405 -2.69 -15.41 -7.59
CA SER A 405 -3.27 -16.68 -8.02
C SER A 405 -2.19 -17.67 -8.46
N GLN A 406 -2.47 -18.97 -8.39
CA GLN A 406 -1.54 -20.01 -8.84
C GLN A 406 -1.16 -19.85 -10.32
N GLU A 407 -2.12 -19.51 -11.18
CA GLU A 407 -1.89 -19.30 -12.61
C GLU A 407 -0.92 -18.14 -12.85
N ASN A 408 -1.18 -16.97 -12.26
CA ASN A 408 -0.32 -15.80 -12.42
C ASN A 408 1.07 -16.03 -11.80
N ALA A 409 1.14 -16.74 -10.68
CA ALA A 409 2.39 -17.12 -10.05
C ALA A 409 3.26 -17.94 -11.01
N MET A 410 2.69 -18.97 -11.64
CA MET A 410 3.40 -19.82 -12.59
C MET A 410 3.81 -19.05 -13.85
N ALA A 411 2.92 -18.22 -14.40
CA ALA A 411 3.21 -17.39 -15.57
C ALA A 411 4.36 -16.41 -15.31
N PHE A 412 4.35 -15.72 -14.16
CA PHE A 412 5.44 -14.82 -13.78
C PHE A 412 6.75 -15.57 -13.55
N THR A 413 6.70 -16.71 -12.86
CA THR A 413 7.89 -17.54 -12.60
C THR A 413 8.55 -17.98 -13.91
N GLY A 414 7.75 -18.49 -14.86
CA GLY A 414 8.25 -18.92 -16.17
C GLY A 414 8.93 -17.77 -16.92
N LYS A 415 8.23 -16.63 -17.08
CA LYS A 415 8.78 -15.44 -17.76
C LYS A 415 10.03 -14.91 -17.06
N PHE A 416 10.06 -14.94 -15.72
CA PHE A 416 11.21 -14.52 -14.93
C PHE A 416 12.44 -15.39 -15.17
N MET A 417 12.27 -16.71 -15.16
CA MET A 417 13.35 -17.65 -15.40
C MET A 417 13.93 -17.51 -16.81
N GLU A 418 13.08 -17.27 -17.82
CA GLU A 418 13.50 -17.08 -19.21
C GLU A 418 14.25 -15.75 -19.45
N ALA A 419 13.97 -14.73 -18.63
CA ALA A 419 14.54 -13.40 -18.83
C ALA A 419 15.92 -13.18 -18.19
N VAL A 420 16.40 -14.14 -17.38
CA VAL A 420 17.70 -14.08 -16.72
C VAL A 420 18.70 -14.94 -17.49
N SER A 421 19.83 -14.35 -17.90
CA SER A 421 20.85 -15.05 -18.70
C SER A 421 22.27 -14.56 -18.42
N TRP A 422 23.28 -15.34 -18.83
CA TRP A 422 24.64 -14.83 -18.93
C TRP A 422 24.78 -13.94 -20.18
N LYS A 423 25.69 -12.96 -20.12
CA LYS A 423 25.96 -12.06 -21.26
C LYS A 423 26.66 -12.78 -22.42
#